data_AF-A0A3A0CJE1-F1
#
_entry.id   AF-A0A3A0CJE1-F1
#
_cell.length_a   1.000
_cell.length_b   1.000
_cell.length_c   1.000
_cell.angle_alpha   90.00
_cell.angle_beta   90.00
_cell.angle_gamma   90.00
#
_symmetry.space_group_name_H-M   'P 1'
#
loop_
_entity.id
_entity.type
_entity.pdbx_description
1 polymer ?
#
loop_
_entity_poly.entity_id
_entity_poly.type
_entity_poly.pdbx_seq_one_letter_code
_entity_poly.pdbx_strand_id
1 'polypeptide(L)'
;MAFGGVRVFQQECKLFQKGEAMRKLWPTIIVLLAAPALAQQQHSPYAGEESREIKALSSQEIRMYLEGHGMGLAKAAELNHYPGPRHVMELAKQLNLSATQAALTQKALDKMHAGAVRLGKLIVAKEKQLDSLYATQKITEPELRALTGEIADLQGELRFTHLNAHIEMKKILTSQQVAKYDALRGYKK
;
A
#
# COMPACT_ATOMS: atom_id res chain seq x y z
N MET A 1 52.46 -23.41 12.53
CA MET A 1 53.68 -22.64 12.21
C MET A 1 53.54 -21.28 12.87
N ALA A 2 54.59 -20.79 13.56
CA ALA A 2 54.62 -19.68 14.54
C ALA A 2 54.31 -20.05 16.01
N PHE A 3 55.29 -20.66 16.70
CA PHE A 3 55.68 -20.30 18.07
C PHE A 3 56.70 -19.14 17.91
N GLY A 4 56.81 -18.10 18.72
CA GLY A 4 56.51 -17.88 20.13
C GLY A 4 57.62 -16.97 20.69
N GLY A 5 57.33 -16.19 21.74
CA GLY A 5 58.33 -15.54 22.62
C GLY A 5 58.79 -14.15 22.14
N VAL A 6 58.44 -12.99 22.72
CA VAL A 6 58.35 -12.51 24.12
C VAL A 6 59.70 -12.09 24.71
N ARG A 7 59.81 -10.76 24.93
CA ARG A 7 60.53 -9.97 25.98
C ARG A 7 62.05 -10.07 26.10
N VAL A 8 62.69 -8.89 26.07
CA VAL A 8 63.50 -8.29 27.18
C VAL A 8 63.42 -6.76 26.99
N PHE A 9 62.60 -6.01 27.72
CA PHE A 9 62.87 -5.29 28.99
C PHE A 9 64.14 -4.42 29.05
N GLN A 10 63.91 -3.10 28.99
CA GLN A 10 64.59 -1.97 29.66
C GLN A 10 66.11 -1.85 29.64
N GLN A 11 66.61 -0.69 29.17
CA GLN A 11 67.23 0.32 30.05
C GLN A 11 67.62 1.62 29.30
N GLU A 12 67.25 2.74 29.95
CA GLU A 12 67.86 4.10 29.99
C GLU A 12 68.00 4.94 28.70
N CYS A 13 67.61 6.22 28.55
CA CYS A 13 67.49 7.46 29.34
C CYS A 13 68.46 8.54 28.78
N LYS A 14 67.96 9.80 28.69
CA LYS A 14 68.61 11.11 28.35
C LYS A 14 68.44 11.59 26.90
N LEU A 15 67.51 12.53 26.59
CA LEU A 15 67.43 14.00 26.87
C LEU A 15 68.40 14.84 26.00
N PHE A 16 68.10 16.00 25.38
CA PHE A 16 66.88 16.80 25.13
C PHE A 16 67.27 17.99 24.21
N GLN A 17 66.45 18.26 23.18
CA GLN A 17 66.16 19.50 22.42
C GLN A 17 67.23 20.52 21.89
N LYS A 18 67.08 20.86 20.59
CA LYS A 18 67.34 22.14 19.88
C LYS A 18 66.08 22.39 19.00
N GLY A 19 65.37 23.54 18.92
CA GLY A 19 65.72 24.96 18.78
C GLY A 19 65.66 25.36 17.29
N GLU A 20 64.48 25.64 16.68
CA GLU A 20 63.85 26.97 16.36
C GLU A 20 64.72 27.94 15.52
N ALA A 21 64.28 28.72 14.50
CA ALA A 21 62.98 29.12 13.93
C ALA A 21 63.19 29.91 12.58
N MET A 22 62.11 30.16 11.80
CA MET A 22 61.67 31.49 11.27
C MET A 22 61.06 31.54 9.83
N ARG A 23 59.94 32.28 9.74
CA ARG A 23 59.33 33.05 8.60
C ARG A 23 58.39 32.33 7.62
N LYS A 24 57.09 32.68 7.63
CA LYS A 24 56.44 33.76 6.84
C LYS A 24 54.92 33.82 7.10
N LEU A 25 54.39 35.04 7.29
CA LEU A 25 52.96 35.37 7.39
C LEU A 25 52.25 35.21 6.04
N TRP A 26 51.12 34.49 5.99
CA TRP A 26 50.16 34.51 4.87
C TRP A 26 48.78 34.99 5.37
N PRO A 27 48.04 35.80 4.58
CA PRO A 27 46.74 36.33 4.99
C PRO A 27 45.67 35.23 4.86
N THR A 28 44.82 35.11 5.88
CA THR A 28 43.67 34.20 5.88
C THR A 28 42.60 34.74 4.95
N ILE A 29 42.44 34.13 3.77
CA ILE A 29 41.26 34.32 2.91
C ILE A 29 40.10 33.58 3.58
N ILE A 30 39.14 34.31 4.15
CA ILE A 30 37.86 33.75 4.56
C ILE A 30 37.02 33.57 3.29
N VAL A 31 36.98 32.34 2.78
CA VAL A 31 36.02 31.95 1.74
C VAL A 31 34.66 31.79 2.41
N LEU A 32 33.75 32.76 2.20
CA LEU A 32 32.33 32.58 2.47
C LEU A 32 31.80 31.51 1.50
N LEU A 33 31.62 30.28 1.98
CA LEU A 33 30.87 29.24 1.26
C LEU A 33 29.40 29.63 1.25
N ALA A 34 28.98 30.37 0.24
CA ALA A 34 27.56 30.49 -0.12
C ALA A 34 27.09 29.12 -0.61
N ALA A 35 26.45 28.34 0.27
CA ALA A 35 25.77 27.13 -0.13
C ALA A 35 24.66 27.49 -1.13
N PRO A 36 24.63 26.93 -2.35
CA PRO A 36 23.45 27.07 -3.19
C PRO A 36 22.35 26.30 -2.47
N ALA A 37 21.37 27.02 -1.93
CA ALA A 37 20.09 26.42 -1.59
C ALA A 37 19.55 25.84 -2.90
N LEU A 38 19.71 24.53 -3.11
CA LEU A 38 19.03 23.83 -4.18
C LEU A 38 17.55 24.04 -3.92
N ALA A 39 16.94 24.95 -4.69
CA ALA A 39 15.51 25.08 -4.74
C ALA A 39 14.96 23.71 -5.16
N GLN A 40 14.51 22.91 -4.19
CA GLN A 40 13.63 21.79 -4.49
C GLN A 40 12.42 22.42 -5.17
N GLN A 41 12.32 22.28 -6.49
CA GLN A 41 11.06 22.55 -7.18
C GLN A 41 10.04 21.60 -6.54
N GLN A 42 9.25 22.12 -5.61
CA GLN A 42 8.09 21.43 -5.08
C GLN A 42 7.05 21.43 -6.18
N HIS A 43 7.20 20.47 -7.10
CA HIS A 43 6.15 20.13 -8.04
C HIS A 43 4.94 19.60 -7.26
N SER A 44 3.74 19.86 -7.77
CA SER A 44 2.52 19.26 -7.23
C SER A 44 2.69 17.73 -7.15
N PRO A 45 2.21 17.06 -6.09
CA PRO A 45 2.20 15.59 -6.03
C PRO A 45 1.38 14.96 -7.17
N TYR A 46 0.58 15.76 -7.87
CA TYR A 46 -0.26 15.35 -9.00
C TYR A 46 0.31 15.74 -10.37
N ALA A 47 1.53 16.29 -10.44
CA ALA A 47 2.14 16.65 -11.72
C ALA A 47 2.26 15.42 -12.64
N GLY A 48 1.73 15.52 -13.86
CA GLY A 48 1.62 14.44 -14.83
C GLY A 48 0.29 13.68 -14.77
N GLU A 49 -0.45 13.78 -13.65
CA GLU A 49 -1.77 13.13 -13.51
C GLU A 49 -2.87 13.82 -14.32
N GLU A 50 -2.67 15.09 -14.71
CA GLU A 50 -3.56 15.82 -15.61
C GLU A 50 -3.68 15.18 -17.00
N SER A 51 -2.80 14.25 -17.36
CA SER A 51 -2.85 13.48 -18.60
C SER A 51 -3.67 12.18 -18.52
N ARG A 52 -4.13 11.77 -17.33
CA ARG A 52 -4.95 10.56 -17.15
C ARG A 52 -6.28 10.64 -17.90
N GLU A 53 -6.86 9.49 -18.25
CA GLU A 53 -8.20 9.44 -18.87
C GLU A 53 -9.29 9.95 -17.91
N ILE A 54 -9.20 9.57 -16.64
CA ILE A 54 -10.04 10.04 -15.54
C ILE A 54 -9.09 10.57 -14.47
N LYS A 55 -9.10 11.87 -14.16
CA LYS A 55 -8.03 12.47 -13.34
C LYS A 55 -7.98 11.87 -11.93
N ALA A 56 -9.15 11.55 -11.38
CA ALA A 56 -9.30 10.98 -10.04
C ALA A 56 -8.86 9.51 -9.93
N LEU A 57 -8.72 8.77 -11.03
CA LEU A 57 -8.42 7.34 -11.01
C LEU A 57 -7.15 7.00 -11.78
N SER A 58 -6.22 6.30 -11.14
CA SER A 58 -5.10 5.67 -11.84
C SER A 58 -5.59 4.54 -12.77
N SER A 59 -4.79 4.21 -13.80
CA SER A 59 -5.11 3.06 -14.66
C SER A 59 -5.18 1.74 -13.90
N GLN A 60 -4.46 1.63 -12.77
CA GLN A 60 -4.55 0.46 -11.90
C GLN A 60 -5.88 0.40 -11.16
N GLU A 61 -6.37 1.52 -10.62
CA GLU A 61 -7.70 1.57 -9.99
C GLU A 61 -8.82 1.27 -10.97
N ILE A 62 -8.75 1.82 -12.19
CA ILE A 62 -9.71 1.50 -13.26
C ILE A 62 -9.73 -0.01 -13.51
N ARG A 63 -8.57 -0.65 -13.70
CA ARG A 63 -8.49 -2.12 -13.85
C ARG A 63 -9.08 -2.84 -12.64
N MET A 64 -8.74 -2.41 -11.42
CA MET A 64 -9.24 -3.03 -10.20
C MET A 64 -10.76 -2.95 -10.05
N TYR A 65 -11.39 -1.83 -10.43
CA TYR A 65 -12.84 -1.73 -10.51
C TYR A 65 -13.42 -2.65 -11.58
N LEU A 66 -12.86 -2.64 -12.80
CA LEU A 66 -13.38 -3.41 -13.92
C LEU A 66 -13.25 -4.93 -13.72
N GLU A 67 -12.22 -5.36 -12.99
CA GLU A 67 -11.97 -6.76 -12.64
C GLU A 67 -12.54 -7.16 -11.27
N GLY A 68 -13.25 -6.25 -10.57
CA GLY A 68 -13.88 -6.56 -9.29
C GLY A 68 -12.88 -6.97 -8.19
N HIS A 69 -11.68 -6.39 -8.20
CA HIS A 69 -10.66 -6.63 -7.18
C HIS A 69 -11.05 -5.96 -5.85
N GLY A 70 -10.67 -6.61 -4.76
CA GLY A 70 -11.10 -6.18 -3.42
C GLY A 70 -10.46 -4.89 -2.92
N MET A 71 -9.34 -4.43 -3.49
CA MET A 71 -8.68 -3.14 -3.15
C MET A 71 -8.49 -2.85 -1.64
N GLY A 72 -8.46 -3.89 -0.79
CA GLY A 72 -8.44 -3.74 0.67
C GLY A 72 -9.77 -3.33 1.32
N LEU A 73 -10.87 -3.27 0.58
CA LEU A 73 -12.22 -2.89 1.05
C LEU A 73 -12.74 -3.76 2.20
N ALA A 74 -12.33 -5.03 2.24
CA ALA A 74 -12.73 -5.98 3.27
C ALA A 74 -11.71 -6.17 4.41
N LYS A 75 -10.67 -5.33 4.53
CA LYS A 75 -9.67 -5.45 5.60
C LYS A 75 -10.28 -5.50 7.01
N ALA A 76 -11.36 -4.74 7.24
CA ALA A 76 -12.07 -4.77 8.51
C ALA A 76 -12.62 -6.17 8.87
N ALA A 77 -13.07 -6.94 7.88
CA ALA A 77 -13.54 -8.31 8.11
C ALA A 77 -12.35 -9.29 8.19
N GLU A 78 -11.46 -9.24 7.20
CA GLU A 78 -10.31 -10.13 7.09
C GLU A 78 -9.42 -10.11 8.35
N LEU A 79 -9.10 -8.92 8.85
CA LEU A 79 -8.21 -8.75 10.01
C LEU A 79 -8.94 -8.96 11.35
N ASN A 80 -10.26 -9.18 11.33
CA ASN A 80 -11.06 -9.54 12.51
C ASN A 80 -11.63 -10.96 12.40
N HIS A 81 -10.88 -11.88 11.78
CA HIS A 81 -11.17 -13.32 11.76
C HIS A 81 -12.42 -13.72 10.96
N TYR A 82 -12.77 -12.93 9.94
CA TYR A 82 -13.76 -13.33 8.93
C TYR A 82 -13.03 -13.68 7.64
N PRO A 83 -12.95 -14.96 7.23
CA PRO A 83 -12.22 -15.36 6.04
C PRO A 83 -12.79 -14.81 4.73
N GLY A 84 -11.92 -14.45 3.78
CA GLY A 84 -12.33 -14.05 2.43
C GLY A 84 -12.53 -15.26 1.50
N PRO A 85 -13.61 -15.31 0.69
CA PRO A 85 -13.97 -16.51 -0.08
C PRO A 85 -12.89 -16.94 -1.09
N ARG A 86 -12.17 -15.99 -1.70
CA ARG A 86 -11.06 -16.29 -2.61
C ARG A 86 -9.96 -17.07 -1.90
N HIS A 87 -9.50 -16.56 -0.76
CA HIS A 87 -8.43 -17.19 0.02
C HIS A 87 -8.89 -18.51 0.67
N VAL A 88 -10.17 -18.63 1.03
CA VAL A 88 -10.73 -19.91 1.49
C VAL A 88 -10.65 -20.95 0.38
N MET A 89 -10.95 -20.58 -0.87
CA MET A 89 -10.84 -21.49 -2.01
C MET A 89 -9.38 -21.86 -2.33
N GLU A 90 -8.45 -20.89 -2.29
CA GLU A 90 -7.01 -21.13 -2.43
C GLU A 90 -6.48 -22.12 -1.39
N LEU A 91 -7.03 -22.05 -0.16
CA LEU A 91 -6.64 -22.91 0.96
C LEU A 91 -7.54 -24.14 1.12
N ALA A 92 -8.42 -24.46 0.16
CA ALA A 92 -9.49 -25.44 0.34
C ALA A 92 -8.98 -26.81 0.82
N LYS A 93 -7.87 -27.29 0.26
CA LYS A 93 -7.23 -28.54 0.67
C LYS A 93 -6.69 -28.47 2.09
N GLN A 94 -5.99 -27.38 2.47
CA GLN A 94 -5.47 -27.28 3.84
C GLN A 94 -6.61 -27.08 4.85
N LEU A 95 -7.70 -26.44 4.48
CA LEU A 95 -8.88 -26.28 5.34
C LEU A 95 -9.75 -27.54 5.41
N ASN A 96 -9.44 -28.58 4.64
CA ASN A 96 -10.25 -29.80 4.51
C ASN A 96 -11.73 -29.45 4.24
N LEU A 97 -11.99 -28.55 3.28
CA LEU A 97 -13.37 -28.20 2.94
C LEU A 97 -14.13 -29.44 2.45
N SER A 98 -15.34 -29.64 2.96
CA SER A 98 -16.24 -30.63 2.37
C SER A 98 -16.69 -30.18 0.98
N ALA A 99 -17.18 -31.11 0.15
CA ALA A 99 -17.74 -30.76 -1.16
C ALA A 99 -18.85 -29.70 -1.06
N THR A 100 -19.69 -29.79 -0.02
CA THR A 100 -20.74 -28.81 0.26
C THR A 100 -20.16 -27.44 0.61
N GLN A 101 -19.13 -27.37 1.47
CA GLN A 101 -18.48 -26.11 1.81
C GLN A 101 -17.81 -25.48 0.59
N ALA A 102 -17.09 -26.27 -0.21
CA ALA A 102 -16.47 -25.79 -1.44
C ALA A 102 -17.50 -25.21 -2.42
N ALA A 103 -18.63 -25.90 -2.63
CA ALA A 103 -19.71 -25.40 -3.49
C ALA A 103 -20.32 -24.08 -2.97
N LEU A 104 -20.57 -23.98 -1.66
CA LEU A 104 -21.09 -22.76 -1.05
C LEU A 104 -20.08 -21.60 -1.10
N THR A 105 -18.79 -21.88 -0.87
CA THR A 105 -17.71 -20.89 -0.99
C THR A 105 -17.59 -20.38 -2.43
N GLN A 106 -17.62 -21.27 -3.43
CA GLN A 106 -17.57 -20.88 -4.83
C GLN A 106 -18.76 -19.99 -5.20
N LYS A 107 -19.97 -20.37 -4.78
CA LYS A 107 -21.18 -19.55 -5.01
C LYS A 107 -21.06 -18.15 -4.40
N ALA A 108 -20.53 -18.04 -3.18
CA ALA A 108 -20.31 -16.75 -2.52
C ALA A 108 -19.24 -15.92 -3.23
N LEU A 109 -18.14 -16.56 -3.69
CA LEU A 109 -17.09 -15.93 -4.47
C LEU A 109 -17.64 -15.35 -5.78
N ASP A 110 -18.38 -16.16 -6.54
CA ASP A 110 -18.95 -15.77 -7.83
C ASP A 110 -19.95 -14.62 -7.68
N LYS A 111 -20.84 -14.71 -6.69
CA LYS A 111 -21.80 -13.66 -6.35
C LYS A 111 -21.09 -12.34 -6.01
N MET A 112 -20.09 -12.38 -5.14
CA MET A 112 -19.30 -11.21 -4.76
C MET A 112 -18.59 -10.62 -5.97
N HIS A 113 -17.90 -11.44 -6.76
CA HIS A 113 -17.13 -10.98 -7.91
C HIS A 113 -18.02 -10.37 -9.01
N ALA A 114 -19.14 -11.02 -9.35
CA ALA A 114 -20.09 -10.49 -10.32
C ALA A 114 -20.69 -9.15 -9.85
N GLY A 115 -21.02 -9.04 -8.56
CA GLY A 115 -21.47 -7.78 -7.96
C GLY A 115 -20.40 -6.69 -8.03
N ALA A 116 -19.16 -7.03 -7.67
CA ALA A 116 -18.03 -6.10 -7.67
C ALA A 116 -17.71 -5.57 -9.08
N VAL A 117 -17.67 -6.45 -10.10
CA VAL A 117 -17.46 -6.05 -11.50
C VAL A 117 -18.57 -5.12 -11.99
N ARG A 118 -19.84 -5.44 -11.69
CA ARG A 118 -20.97 -4.59 -12.07
C ARG A 118 -20.87 -3.21 -11.45
N LEU A 119 -20.63 -3.13 -10.13
CA LEU A 119 -20.52 -1.87 -9.40
C LEU A 119 -19.29 -1.08 -9.84
N GLY A 120 -18.15 -1.74 -10.04
CA GLY A 120 -16.92 -1.09 -10.51
C GLY A 120 -17.09 -0.43 -11.88
N LYS A 121 -17.78 -1.07 -12.82
CA LYS A 121 -18.13 -0.45 -14.12
C LYS A 121 -18.96 0.82 -13.96
N LEU A 122 -19.93 0.80 -13.05
CA LEU A 122 -20.77 1.98 -12.77
C LEU A 122 -19.95 3.12 -12.13
N ILE A 123 -19.07 2.80 -11.18
CA ILE A 123 -18.18 3.78 -10.54
C ILE A 123 -17.28 4.43 -11.60
N VAL A 124 -16.58 3.65 -12.42
CA VAL A 124 -15.70 4.18 -13.48
C VAL A 124 -16.48 5.07 -14.45
N ALA A 125 -17.70 4.68 -14.83
CA ALA A 125 -18.53 5.49 -15.71
C ALA A 125 -18.95 6.83 -15.08
N LYS A 126 -19.30 6.83 -13.78
CA LYS A 126 -19.69 8.04 -13.05
C LYS A 126 -18.50 8.96 -12.78
N GLU A 127 -17.35 8.41 -12.45
CA GLU A 127 -16.10 9.18 -12.32
C GLU A 127 -15.70 9.81 -13.65
N LYS A 128 -15.85 9.09 -14.77
CA LYS A 128 -15.65 9.65 -16.12
C LYS A 128 -16.65 10.75 -16.45
N GLN A 129 -17.91 10.62 -16.04
CA GLN A 129 -18.93 11.65 -16.21
C GLN A 129 -18.57 12.91 -15.42
N LEU A 130 -18.17 12.76 -14.15
CA LEU A 130 -17.74 13.86 -13.29
C LEU A 130 -16.54 14.60 -13.88
N ASP A 131 -15.51 13.85 -14.30
CA ASP A 131 -14.31 14.38 -14.96
C ASP A 131 -14.67 15.20 -16.21
N SER A 132 -15.52 14.65 -17.08
CA SER A 132 -15.96 15.32 -18.30
C SER A 132 -16.72 16.63 -18.05
N LEU A 133 -17.52 16.72 -16.99
CA LEU A 133 -18.26 17.94 -16.66
C LEU A 133 -17.33 19.05 -16.16
N TYR A 134 -16.31 18.70 -15.39
CA TYR A 134 -15.24 19.64 -15.03
C TYR A 134 -14.41 20.06 -16.25
N ALA A 135 -13.97 19.10 -17.07
CA ALA A 135 -13.14 19.37 -18.24
C ALA A 135 -13.84 20.28 -19.26
N THR A 136 -15.17 20.18 -19.37
CA THR A 136 -15.99 21.02 -20.25
C THR A 136 -16.53 22.29 -19.58
N GLN A 137 -16.20 22.53 -18.30
CA GLN A 137 -16.68 23.67 -17.52
C GLN A 137 -18.22 23.77 -17.44
N LYS A 138 -18.90 22.63 -17.45
CA LYS A 138 -20.37 22.54 -17.44
C LYS A 138 -20.97 22.15 -16.10
N ILE A 139 -20.14 21.73 -15.15
CA ILE A 139 -20.62 21.26 -13.85
C ILE A 139 -21.32 22.37 -13.08
N THR A 140 -22.51 22.09 -12.57
CA THR A 140 -23.24 22.94 -11.62
C THR A 140 -23.23 22.33 -10.21
N GLU A 141 -23.47 23.14 -9.18
CA GLU A 141 -23.54 22.65 -7.80
C GLU A 141 -24.59 21.53 -7.61
N PRO A 142 -25.82 21.60 -8.15
CA PRO A 142 -26.78 20.50 -8.04
C PRO A 142 -26.31 19.21 -8.71
N GLU A 143 -25.71 19.29 -9.90
CA GLU A 143 -25.18 18.11 -10.60
C GLU A 143 -24.00 17.50 -9.84
N LEU A 144 -23.11 18.32 -9.29
CA LEU A 144 -22.01 17.88 -8.44
C LEU A 144 -22.54 17.12 -7.22
N ARG A 145 -23.55 17.68 -6.54
CA ARG A 145 -24.17 17.04 -5.37
C ARG A 145 -24.79 15.69 -5.72
N ALA A 146 -25.48 15.59 -6.85
CA ALA A 146 -26.09 14.35 -7.31
C ALA A 146 -25.01 13.30 -7.67
N LEU A 147 -24.06 13.66 -8.53
CA LEU A 147 -23.04 12.72 -9.02
C LEU A 147 -22.14 12.20 -7.91
N THR A 148 -21.68 13.07 -7.01
CA THR A 148 -20.84 12.64 -5.89
C THR A 148 -21.61 11.76 -4.91
N GLY A 149 -22.91 12.01 -4.70
CA GLY A 149 -23.80 11.13 -3.94
C GLY A 149 -23.91 9.74 -4.58
N GLU A 150 -24.20 9.68 -5.89
CA GLU A 150 -24.30 8.42 -6.63
C GLU A 150 -22.98 7.62 -6.61
N ILE A 151 -21.83 8.29 -6.76
CA ILE A 151 -20.51 7.64 -6.65
C ILE A 151 -20.30 7.08 -5.24
N ALA A 152 -20.63 7.85 -4.20
CA ALA A 152 -20.48 7.42 -2.82
C ALA A 152 -21.38 6.20 -2.50
N ASP A 153 -22.62 6.20 -2.98
CA ASP A 153 -23.55 5.07 -2.82
C ASP A 153 -23.00 3.81 -3.50
N LEU A 154 -22.50 3.93 -4.74
CA LEU A 154 -21.90 2.82 -5.47
C LEU A 154 -20.64 2.28 -4.78
N GLN A 155 -19.79 3.16 -4.25
CA GLN A 155 -18.60 2.76 -3.48
C GLN A 155 -18.99 2.08 -2.17
N GLY A 156 -20.04 2.56 -1.50
CA GLY A 156 -20.64 1.95 -0.32
C GLY A 156 -21.12 0.53 -0.59
N GLU A 157 -21.89 0.35 -1.67
CA GLU A 157 -22.39 -0.96 -2.12
C GLU A 157 -21.26 -1.91 -2.53
N LEU A 158 -20.20 -1.41 -3.16
CA LEU A 158 -19.04 -2.21 -3.50
C LEU A 158 -18.33 -2.71 -2.23
N ARG A 159 -18.13 -1.83 -1.25
CA ARG A 159 -17.53 -2.20 0.03
C ARG A 159 -18.41 -3.20 0.78
N PHE A 160 -19.73 -2.99 0.80
CA PHE A 160 -20.69 -3.93 1.36
C PHE A 160 -20.59 -5.29 0.68
N THR A 161 -20.54 -5.34 -0.64
CA THR A 161 -20.42 -6.59 -1.43
C THR A 161 -19.23 -7.43 -0.96
N HIS A 162 -18.06 -6.81 -0.79
CA HIS A 162 -16.88 -7.50 -0.28
C HIS A 162 -17.02 -7.92 1.19
N LEU A 163 -17.43 -7.02 2.08
CA LEU A 163 -17.57 -7.33 3.51
C LEU A 163 -18.62 -8.42 3.78
N ASN A 164 -19.75 -8.39 3.06
CA ASN A 164 -20.80 -9.39 3.22
C ASN A 164 -20.34 -10.78 2.81
N ALA A 165 -19.47 -10.91 1.79
CA ALA A 165 -18.91 -12.19 1.41
C ALA A 165 -18.07 -12.82 2.54
N HIS A 166 -17.39 -12.01 3.34
CA HIS A 166 -16.67 -12.46 4.54
C HIS A 166 -17.64 -12.93 5.65
N ILE A 167 -18.79 -12.27 5.82
CA ILE A 167 -19.87 -12.75 6.72
C ILE A 167 -20.40 -14.11 6.25
N GLU A 168 -20.61 -14.30 4.95
CA GLU A 168 -21.04 -15.58 4.38
C GLU A 168 -20.00 -16.69 4.68
N MET A 169 -18.70 -16.41 4.57
CA MET A 169 -17.67 -17.41 4.88
C MET A 169 -17.72 -17.85 6.34
N LYS A 170 -18.02 -16.93 7.26
CA LYS A 170 -18.08 -17.29 8.67
C LYS A 170 -19.28 -18.20 9.00
N LYS A 171 -20.34 -18.17 8.18
CA LYS A 171 -21.48 -19.10 8.27
C LYS A 171 -21.17 -20.48 7.67
N ILE A 172 -20.31 -20.53 6.65
CA ILE A 172 -19.96 -21.78 5.93
C ILE A 172 -18.88 -22.58 6.66
N LEU A 173 -17.90 -21.91 7.25
CA LEU A 173 -16.74 -22.54 7.88
C LEU A 173 -16.97 -22.83 9.36
N THR A 174 -16.45 -23.96 9.83
CA THR A 174 -16.41 -24.26 11.27
C THR A 174 -15.43 -23.34 11.99
N SER A 175 -15.60 -23.16 13.30
CA SER A 175 -14.65 -22.37 14.10
C SER A 175 -13.23 -22.92 14.05
N GLN A 176 -13.06 -24.23 13.92
CA GLN A 176 -11.75 -24.86 13.73
C GLN A 176 -11.13 -24.49 12.37
N GLN A 177 -11.92 -24.47 11.30
CA GLN A 177 -11.45 -24.06 9.97
C GLN A 177 -11.08 -22.57 9.95
N VAL A 178 -11.84 -21.70 10.61
CA VAL A 178 -11.48 -20.27 10.74
C VAL A 178 -10.17 -20.11 11.51
N ALA A 179 -10.01 -20.81 12.64
CA ALA A 179 -8.77 -20.79 13.39
C ALA A 179 -7.56 -21.28 12.58
N LYS A 180 -7.75 -22.28 11.71
CA LYS A 180 -6.73 -22.79 10.79
C LYS A 180 -6.43 -21.81 9.66
N TYR A 181 -7.46 -21.17 9.09
CA TYR A 181 -7.32 -20.10 8.10
C TYR A 181 -6.45 -18.97 8.64
N ASP A 182 -6.74 -18.48 9.86
CA ASP A 182 -5.96 -17.40 10.47
C ASP A 182 -4.48 -17.77 10.66
N ALA A 183 -4.20 -19.03 11.02
CA ALA A 183 -2.84 -19.52 11.12
C ALA A 183 -2.15 -19.58 9.75
N LEU A 184 -2.83 -20.10 8.72
CA LEU A 184 -2.31 -20.17 7.35
C LEU A 184 -2.08 -18.78 6.74
N ARG A 185 -2.84 -17.78 7.16
CA ARG A 185 -2.71 -16.38 6.72
C ARG A 185 -1.74 -15.54 7.55
N GLY A 186 -1.19 -16.09 8.62
CA GLY A 186 -0.22 -15.40 9.49
C GLY A 186 -0.84 -14.38 10.45
N TYR A 187 -2.14 -14.49 10.75
CA TYR A 187 -2.82 -13.61 11.71
C TYR A 187 -2.71 -14.10 13.15
N LYS A 188 -2.35 -15.37 13.34
CA LYS A 188 -1.98 -15.89 14.66
C LYS A 188 -0.47 -15.75 14.86
N LYS A 189 -0.09 -15.13 15.97
CA LYS A 189 1.27 -15.14 16.50
C LYS A 189 1.51 -16.40 17.32
#